data_AF-A0A6A6K109-F1
#
_entry.id   AF-A0A6A6K109-F1
#
_cell.length_a   1.000
_cell.length_b   1.000
_cell.length_c   1.000
_cell.angle_alpha   90.00
_cell.angle_beta   90.00
_cell.angle_gamma   90.00
#
_symmetry.space_group_name_H-M   'P 1'
#
loop_
_entity.id
_entity.type
_entity.pdbx_description
1 polymer ?
#
loop_
_entity_poly.entity_id
_entity_poly.type
_entity_poly.pdbx_seq_one_letter_code
_entity_poly.pdbx_strand_id
1 'polypeptide(L)'
;MEERCRLHVLAIAILKSGRLKRTMYSQLGSVEIALYSKLSVAEFNLLQDEVSSLTLVSNKSVGEIPAEIGNLRNLVRFAVEHSGLTGSIPPAIFNISSLKDLIIANNSIFGSLPMDLCHRLPNLEILFLYDNKFVGSIPRDIGNCTMLQQLRLARNNFTGAIPLEMGNLRYLKVLRLPVNSLIGSIPPNIFNISTLEDITFAVNHLFGNLPSNLGLWLPNLKRLLLGGNELDGKLSDKGFVKSSKMLMGKRIGVG
;
A
#
# COMPACT_ATOMS: atom_id res chain seq x y z
N MET A 1 -23.97 0.81 -17.01
CA MET A 1 -23.23 0.56 -15.74
C MET A 1 -23.56 -0.80 -15.12
N GLU A 2 -24.71 -1.43 -15.43
CA GLU A 2 -25.07 -2.78 -14.96
C GLU A 2 -24.48 -3.96 -15.76
N GLU A 3 -23.99 -3.76 -16.99
CA GLU A 3 -23.49 -4.86 -17.82
C GLU A 3 -22.01 -5.22 -17.57
N ARG A 4 -21.18 -4.28 -17.10
CA ARG A 4 -19.78 -4.55 -16.74
C ARG A 4 -19.61 -5.33 -15.43
N CYS A 5 -20.64 -5.33 -14.57
CA CYS A 5 -20.69 -6.19 -13.37
C CYS A 5 -21.02 -7.65 -13.68
N ARG A 6 -21.60 -7.97 -14.85
CA ARG A 6 -21.98 -9.36 -15.20
C ARG A 6 -20.81 -10.21 -15.71
N LEU A 7 -19.72 -9.59 -16.16
CA LEU A 7 -18.54 -10.31 -16.67
C LEU A 7 -17.49 -10.65 -15.60
N HIS A 8 -17.47 -9.96 -14.44
CA HIS A 8 -16.45 -10.18 -13.41
C HIS A 8 -16.81 -11.25 -12.37
N VAL A 9 -18.11 -11.53 -12.17
CA VAL A 9 -18.59 -12.63 -11.28
C VAL A 9 -18.45 -14.02 -11.96
N LEU A 10 -18.09 -14.05 -13.25
CA LEU A 10 -18.25 -15.23 -14.08
C LEU A 10 -17.16 -16.30 -13.85
N ALA A 11 -15.93 -15.94 -13.44
CA ALA A 11 -14.79 -16.88 -13.42
C ALA A 11 -14.99 -18.10 -12.49
N ILE A 12 -15.62 -17.93 -11.33
CA ILE A 12 -15.81 -19.01 -10.35
C ILE A 12 -16.98 -19.93 -10.72
N ALA A 13 -18.11 -19.36 -11.17
CA ALA A 13 -19.23 -20.16 -11.67
C ALA A 13 -18.83 -20.96 -12.92
N ILE A 14 -17.90 -20.40 -13.70
CA ILE A 14 -17.26 -21.02 -14.86
C ILE A 14 -16.31 -22.16 -14.48
N LEU A 15 -15.39 -21.95 -13.54
CA LEU A 15 -14.39 -22.95 -13.10
C LEU A 15 -15.09 -24.20 -12.54
N LYS A 16 -16.12 -24.01 -11.71
CA LYS A 16 -16.91 -25.12 -11.15
C LYS A 16 -17.77 -25.87 -12.17
N SER A 17 -18.06 -25.27 -13.33
CA SER A 17 -18.92 -25.89 -14.35
C SER A 17 -18.17 -26.78 -15.35
N GLY A 18 -16.82 -26.74 -15.37
CA GLY A 18 -16.01 -27.49 -16.34
C GLY A 18 -16.19 -27.07 -17.81
N ARG A 19 -16.89 -25.95 -18.07
CA ARG A 19 -17.36 -25.58 -19.42
C ARG A 19 -16.45 -24.63 -20.21
N LEU A 20 -15.25 -24.31 -19.74
CA LEU A 20 -14.40 -23.34 -20.44
C LEU A 20 -13.06 -23.86 -20.94
N LYS A 21 -12.90 -23.76 -22.26
CA LYS A 21 -11.68 -24.06 -23.01
C LYS A 21 -10.59 -23.05 -22.66
N ARG A 22 -9.34 -23.53 -22.65
CA ARG A 22 -8.08 -22.81 -22.37
C ARG A 22 -7.93 -21.46 -23.11
N THR A 23 -8.64 -21.26 -24.22
CA THR A 23 -8.56 -20.08 -25.09
C THR A 23 -9.31 -18.84 -24.61
N MET A 24 -10.15 -18.89 -23.57
CA MET A 24 -10.82 -17.69 -23.03
C MET A 24 -10.12 -17.09 -21.81
N TYR A 25 -9.12 -17.76 -21.23
CA TYR A 25 -8.35 -17.25 -20.07
C TYR A 25 -7.40 -16.10 -20.48
N SER A 26 -6.81 -16.20 -21.68
CA SER A 26 -5.83 -15.26 -22.21
C SER A 26 -6.37 -13.86 -22.52
N GLN A 27 -7.68 -13.65 -22.44
CA GLN A 27 -8.31 -12.35 -22.67
C GLN A 27 -8.66 -11.61 -21.38
N LEU A 28 -8.60 -12.25 -20.21
CA LEU A 28 -9.19 -11.67 -19.02
C LEU A 28 -8.29 -10.65 -18.33
N GLY A 29 -6.96 -10.83 -18.29
CA GLY A 29 -5.97 -9.89 -17.74
C GLY A 29 -6.09 -9.61 -16.23
N SER A 30 -7.30 -9.41 -15.74
CA SER A 30 -7.76 -9.23 -14.37
C SER A 30 -8.89 -10.20 -14.04
N VAL A 31 -8.81 -10.83 -12.87
CA VAL A 31 -9.85 -11.73 -12.33
C VAL A 31 -10.33 -11.20 -10.99
N GLU A 32 -11.65 -11.16 -10.80
CA GLU A 32 -12.27 -10.90 -9.52
C GLU A 32 -12.73 -12.24 -8.91
N ILE A 33 -12.22 -12.59 -7.74
CA ILE A 33 -12.53 -13.84 -7.06
C ILE A 33 -13.32 -13.52 -5.80
N ALA A 34 -14.60 -13.89 -5.79
CA ALA A 34 -15.40 -13.85 -4.60
C ALA A 34 -14.96 -14.96 -3.64
N LEU A 35 -14.65 -14.61 -2.38
CA LEU A 35 -14.14 -15.55 -1.35
C LEU A 35 -15.12 -16.69 -0.96
N TYR A 36 -16.29 -16.79 -1.62
CA TYR A 36 -17.30 -17.83 -1.38
C TYR A 36 -16.93 -19.21 -1.95
N SER A 37 -16.06 -19.27 -2.96
CA SER A 37 -15.46 -20.54 -3.38
C SER A 37 -14.09 -20.66 -2.73
N LYS A 38 -13.95 -21.55 -1.75
CA LYS A 38 -12.66 -22.17 -1.48
C LYS A 38 -12.18 -22.77 -2.80
N LEU A 39 -11.37 -22.02 -3.56
CA LEU A 39 -10.69 -22.56 -4.71
C LEU A 39 -9.69 -23.57 -4.18
N SER A 40 -9.73 -24.78 -4.73
CA SER A 40 -8.72 -25.79 -4.48
C SER A 40 -7.37 -25.31 -5.00
N VAL A 41 -6.29 -25.88 -4.47
CA VAL A 41 -4.93 -25.66 -4.96
C VAL A 41 -4.84 -25.91 -6.48
N ALA A 42 -5.56 -26.92 -6.98
CA ALA A 42 -5.62 -27.25 -8.40
C ALA A 42 -6.23 -26.11 -9.24
N GLU A 43 -7.28 -25.45 -8.75
CA GLU A 43 -7.91 -24.33 -9.45
C GLU A 43 -7.00 -23.08 -9.44
N PHE A 44 -6.26 -22.82 -8.34
CA PHE A 44 -5.26 -21.75 -8.33
C PHE A 44 -4.12 -21.99 -9.33
N ASN A 45 -3.66 -23.23 -9.46
CA ASN A 45 -2.59 -23.58 -10.40
C ASN A 45 -3.01 -23.40 -11.86
N LEU A 46 -4.31 -23.55 -12.19
CA LEU A 46 -4.81 -23.28 -13.55
C LEU A 46 -4.77 -21.79 -13.93
N LEU A 47 -4.72 -20.89 -12.93
CA LEU A 47 -4.72 -19.44 -13.13
C LEU A 47 -3.32 -18.83 -13.17
N GLN A 48 -2.28 -19.60 -12.82
CA GLN A 48 -0.92 -19.08 -12.58
C GLN A 48 -0.28 -18.39 -13.80
N ASP A 49 -0.60 -18.85 -15.01
CA ASP A 49 0.02 -18.38 -16.26
C ASP A 49 -0.78 -17.27 -16.95
N GLU A 50 -2.05 -17.08 -16.57
CA GLU A 50 -3.00 -16.23 -17.30
C GLU A 50 -3.44 -15.00 -16.48
N VAL A 51 -3.32 -15.04 -15.14
CA VAL A 51 -3.82 -13.98 -14.26
C VAL A 51 -2.71 -13.02 -13.87
N SER A 52 -2.77 -11.81 -14.42
CA SER A 52 -1.86 -10.71 -14.06
C SER A 52 -2.44 -9.79 -12.98
N SER A 53 -3.76 -9.78 -12.78
CA SER A 53 -4.40 -9.00 -11.72
C SER A 53 -5.49 -9.80 -11.02
N LEU A 54 -5.50 -9.79 -9.69
CA LEU A 54 -6.45 -10.49 -8.85
C LEU A 54 -7.05 -9.51 -7.84
N THR A 55 -8.38 -9.41 -7.82
CA THR A 55 -9.13 -8.71 -6.77
C THR A 55 -9.97 -9.70 -5.98
N LEU A 56 -9.88 -9.69 -4.65
CA LEU A 56 -10.77 -10.45 -3.78
C LEU A 56 -11.90 -9.57 -3.26
N VAL A 57 -13.13 -10.09 -3.36
CA VAL A 57 -14.32 -9.42 -2.82
C VAL A 57 -15.08 -10.40 -1.92
N SER A 58 -15.34 -10.00 -0.68
CA SER A 58 -16.19 -10.75 0.27
C SER A 58 -17.48 -10.00 0.52
N ASN A 59 -18.64 -10.66 0.36
CA ASN A 59 -19.94 -10.03 0.63
C ASN A 59 -20.50 -10.35 2.04
N LYS A 60 -19.85 -11.23 2.83
CA LYS A 60 -20.25 -11.67 4.19
C LYS A 60 -19.03 -12.32 4.86
N SER A 61 -18.33 -11.59 5.72
CA SER A 61 -16.97 -11.88 6.17
C SER A 61 -16.84 -12.86 7.36
N VAL A 62 -16.10 -13.96 7.16
CA VAL A 62 -15.16 -14.61 8.12
C VAL A 62 -14.13 -15.38 7.27
N GLY A 63 -12.85 -15.04 7.32
CA GLY A 63 -11.80 -15.78 6.59
C GLY A 63 -10.45 -15.07 6.54
N GLU A 64 -9.42 -15.82 6.17
CA GLU A 64 -8.06 -15.34 5.95
C GLU A 64 -7.75 -15.26 4.46
N ILE A 65 -6.67 -14.55 4.10
CA ILE A 65 -6.14 -14.58 2.74
C ILE A 65 -5.56 -15.98 2.50
N PRO A 66 -5.98 -16.72 1.45
CA PRO A 66 -5.46 -18.05 1.17
C PRO A 66 -3.99 -18.00 0.75
N ALA A 67 -3.17 -18.91 1.28
CA ALA A 67 -1.74 -18.98 0.98
C ALA A 67 -1.46 -19.36 -0.49
N GLU A 68 -2.42 -20.03 -1.13
CA GLU A 68 -2.39 -20.48 -2.52
C GLU A 68 -2.25 -19.32 -3.52
N ILE A 69 -2.54 -18.08 -3.12
CA ILE A 69 -2.26 -16.89 -3.95
C ILE A 69 -0.77 -16.81 -4.31
N GLY A 70 0.11 -17.33 -3.46
CA GLY A 70 1.54 -17.45 -3.74
C GLY A 70 1.88 -18.31 -4.98
N ASN A 71 0.95 -19.12 -5.48
CA ASN A 71 1.15 -19.91 -6.70
C ASN A 71 0.98 -19.07 -7.98
N LEU A 72 0.38 -17.87 -7.89
CA LEU A 72 0.16 -16.98 -9.03
C LEU A 72 1.44 -16.18 -9.35
N ARG A 73 2.44 -16.86 -9.89
CA ARG A 73 3.80 -16.32 -10.08
C ARG A 73 3.91 -15.16 -11.07
N ASN A 74 2.90 -14.97 -11.92
CA ASN A 74 2.83 -13.86 -12.87
C ASN A 74 1.93 -12.71 -12.39
N LEU A 75 1.48 -12.77 -11.14
CA LEU A 75 0.57 -11.76 -10.60
C LEU A 75 1.31 -10.42 -10.45
N VAL A 76 0.78 -9.41 -11.13
CA VAL A 76 1.26 -8.02 -11.12
C VAL A 76 0.50 -7.20 -10.09
N ARG A 77 -0.79 -7.47 -9.90
CA ARG A 77 -1.65 -6.74 -8.97
C ARG A 77 -2.46 -7.67 -8.11
N PHE A 78 -2.34 -7.51 -6.79
CA PHE A 78 -3.20 -8.14 -5.80
C PHE A 78 -3.95 -7.08 -5.01
N ALA A 79 -5.28 -7.14 -5.02
CA ALA A 79 -6.14 -6.20 -4.32
C ALA A 79 -7.20 -6.90 -3.47
N VAL A 80 -7.37 -6.44 -2.23
CA VAL A 80 -8.51 -6.79 -1.39
C VAL A 80 -8.89 -5.60 -0.51
N GLU A 81 -10.14 -5.16 -0.65
CA GLU A 81 -10.66 -4.02 0.11
C GLU A 81 -12.04 -4.33 0.69
N HIS A 82 -12.34 -3.79 1.87
CA HIS A 82 -13.68 -3.82 2.49
C HIS A 82 -14.29 -5.23 2.60
N SER A 83 -13.46 -6.25 2.88
CA SER A 83 -13.87 -7.65 2.83
C SER A 83 -13.97 -8.32 4.20
N GLY A 84 -13.76 -7.56 5.29
CA GLY A 84 -13.79 -8.04 6.67
C GLY A 84 -12.81 -9.18 6.94
N LEU A 85 -11.71 -9.27 6.17
CA LEU A 85 -10.72 -10.32 6.33
C LEU A 85 -9.96 -10.19 7.65
N THR A 86 -9.57 -11.34 8.21
CA THR A 86 -8.75 -11.46 9.42
C THR A 86 -7.47 -12.25 9.09
N GLY A 87 -6.66 -12.55 10.11
CA GLY A 87 -5.40 -13.26 9.93
C GLY A 87 -4.27 -12.34 9.49
N SER A 88 -3.19 -12.93 8.99
CA SER A 88 -2.02 -12.20 8.49
C SER A 88 -1.88 -12.36 6.97
N ILE A 89 -1.02 -11.56 6.34
CA ILE A 89 -0.64 -11.77 4.94
C ILE A 89 0.18 -13.06 4.85
N PRO A 90 -0.25 -14.08 4.08
CA PRO A 90 0.52 -15.30 3.90
C PRO A 90 1.92 -14.99 3.35
N PRO A 91 3.00 -15.54 3.94
CA PRO A 91 4.37 -15.26 3.51
C PRO A 91 4.63 -15.52 2.02
N ALA A 92 3.88 -16.46 1.42
CA ALA A 92 4.00 -16.83 0.01
C ALA A 92 3.68 -15.67 -0.95
N ILE A 93 2.84 -14.70 -0.55
CA ILE A 93 2.55 -13.50 -1.37
C ILE A 93 3.81 -12.66 -1.56
N PHE A 94 4.68 -12.59 -0.56
CA PHE A 94 5.92 -11.83 -0.68
C PHE A 94 6.93 -12.48 -1.63
N ASN A 95 6.71 -13.71 -2.09
CA ASN A 95 7.61 -14.38 -3.05
C ASN A 95 7.17 -14.19 -4.51
N ILE A 96 6.10 -13.42 -4.76
CA ILE A 96 5.60 -13.12 -6.10
C ILE A 96 6.41 -11.93 -6.65
N SER A 97 7.60 -12.18 -7.18
CA SER A 97 8.53 -11.12 -7.62
C SER A 97 8.00 -10.25 -8.77
N SER A 98 6.97 -10.68 -9.49
CA SER A 98 6.26 -9.90 -10.51
C SER A 98 5.33 -8.82 -9.94
N LEU A 99 5.04 -8.86 -8.63
CA LEU A 99 4.04 -8.00 -8.01
C LEU A 99 4.50 -6.53 -8.01
N LYS A 100 3.62 -5.68 -8.55
CA LYS A 100 3.77 -4.21 -8.60
C LYS A 100 2.80 -3.52 -7.67
N ASP A 101 1.56 -4.03 -7.59
CA ASP A 101 0.51 -3.45 -6.76
C ASP A 101 0.09 -4.45 -5.68
N LEU A 102 0.37 -4.11 -4.42
CA LEU A 102 -0.13 -4.83 -3.25
C LEU A 102 -1.09 -3.93 -2.47
N ILE A 103 -2.38 -4.20 -2.59
CA ILE A 103 -3.46 -3.42 -2.00
C ILE A 103 -4.26 -4.32 -1.05
N ILE A 104 -4.13 -4.10 0.25
CA ILE A 104 -4.86 -4.80 1.29
C ILE A 104 -5.38 -3.74 2.26
N ALA A 105 -6.58 -3.23 2.06
CA ALA A 105 -7.07 -2.07 2.81
C ALA A 105 -8.48 -2.26 3.38
N ASN A 106 -8.82 -1.54 4.46
CA ASN A 106 -10.15 -1.64 5.09
C ASN A 106 -10.53 -3.08 5.46
N ASN A 107 -9.66 -3.77 6.20
CA ASN A 107 -9.88 -5.12 6.71
C ASN A 107 -9.47 -5.19 8.20
N SER A 108 -9.39 -6.40 8.76
CA SER A 108 -8.86 -6.66 10.11
C SER A 108 -7.58 -7.51 10.04
N ILE A 109 -6.75 -7.30 9.02
CA ILE A 109 -5.46 -8.00 8.85
C ILE A 109 -4.47 -7.50 9.90
N PHE A 110 -3.72 -8.44 10.51
CA PHE A 110 -2.69 -8.16 11.50
C PHE A 110 -1.34 -8.81 11.11
N GLY A 111 -0.32 -8.59 11.94
CA GLY A 111 1.05 -9.04 11.69
C GLY A 111 1.97 -7.89 11.28
N SER A 112 3.20 -8.22 10.92
CA SER A 112 4.23 -7.24 10.56
C SER A 112 4.66 -7.40 9.10
N LEU A 113 5.22 -6.34 8.52
CA LEU A 113 5.90 -6.43 7.24
C LEU A 113 7.20 -7.25 7.38
N PRO A 114 7.57 -8.08 6.37
CA PRO A 114 8.86 -8.74 6.33
C PRO A 114 10.02 -7.72 6.33
N MET A 115 11.12 -8.05 7.01
CA MET A 115 12.29 -7.16 7.09
C MET A 115 13.05 -7.01 5.77
N ASP A 116 12.80 -7.92 4.83
CA ASP A 116 13.37 -8.04 3.48
C ASP A 116 12.28 -7.86 2.40
N LEU A 117 11.21 -7.12 2.71
CA LEU A 117 10.05 -6.91 1.84
C LEU A 117 10.41 -6.58 0.39
N CYS A 118 11.34 -5.63 0.19
CA CYS A 118 11.68 -5.12 -1.14
C CYS A 118 12.71 -5.98 -1.85
N HIS A 119 13.50 -6.78 -1.12
CA HIS A 119 14.27 -7.85 -1.75
C HIS A 119 13.37 -8.91 -2.36
N ARG A 120 12.26 -9.25 -1.70
CA ARG A 120 11.32 -10.25 -2.22
C ARG A 120 10.34 -9.69 -3.26
N LEU A 121 9.96 -8.42 -3.12
CA LEU A 121 9.07 -7.69 -4.05
C LEU A 121 9.79 -6.49 -4.70
N PRO A 122 10.82 -6.72 -5.55
CA PRO A 122 11.68 -5.65 -6.07
C PRO A 122 10.97 -4.71 -7.05
N ASN A 123 9.84 -5.14 -7.62
CA ASN A 123 9.08 -4.39 -8.63
C ASN A 123 7.91 -3.58 -8.05
N LEU A 124 7.80 -3.46 -6.72
CA LEU A 124 6.65 -2.84 -6.07
C LEU A 124 6.55 -1.35 -6.42
N GLU A 125 5.42 -0.95 -6.98
CA GLU A 125 5.06 0.41 -7.37
C GLU A 125 4.01 1.01 -6.42
N ILE A 126 3.09 0.18 -5.91
CA ILE A 126 2.02 0.58 -5.00
C ILE A 126 1.93 -0.38 -3.80
N LEU A 127 2.01 0.18 -2.59
CA LEU A 127 1.77 -0.55 -1.34
C LEU A 127 0.73 0.16 -0.49
N PHE A 128 -0.48 -0.39 -0.45
CA PHE A 128 -1.59 0.11 0.35
C PHE A 128 -1.98 -0.91 1.42
N LEU A 129 -1.78 -0.57 2.68
CA LEU A 129 -2.14 -1.40 3.83
C LEU A 129 -3.09 -0.69 4.81
N TYR A 130 -3.68 0.42 4.39
CA TYR A 130 -4.40 1.32 5.28
C TYR A 130 -5.67 0.71 5.88
N ASP A 131 -6.07 1.20 7.06
CA ASP A 131 -7.28 0.77 7.77
C ASP A 131 -7.25 -0.76 8.05
N ASN A 132 -6.22 -1.18 8.79
CA ASN A 132 -5.98 -2.56 9.25
C ASN A 132 -5.38 -2.55 10.68
N LYS A 133 -4.78 -3.66 11.11
CA LYS A 133 -4.16 -3.85 12.43
C LYS A 133 -2.68 -4.27 12.32
N PHE A 134 -1.96 -3.79 11.30
CA PHE A 134 -0.52 -4.09 11.15
C PHE A 134 0.28 -3.50 12.31
N VAL A 135 1.28 -4.25 12.78
CA VAL A 135 2.14 -3.91 13.92
C VAL A 135 3.63 -3.98 13.54
N GLY A 136 4.50 -3.56 14.45
CA GLY A 136 5.95 -3.57 14.26
C GLY A 136 6.46 -2.33 13.54
N SER A 137 7.76 -2.28 13.24
CA SER A 137 8.36 -1.16 12.53
C SER A 137 8.22 -1.28 11.02
N ILE A 138 8.25 -0.15 10.33
CA ILE A 138 8.43 -0.13 8.88
C ILE A 138 9.88 -0.61 8.59
N PRO A 139 10.09 -1.65 7.78
CA PRO A 139 11.42 -2.21 7.56
C PRO A 139 12.31 -1.20 6.82
N ARG A 140 13.59 -1.13 7.20
CA ARG A 140 14.60 -0.30 6.49
C ARG A 140 14.71 -0.66 5.02
N ASP A 141 14.47 -1.93 4.71
CA ASP A 141 14.46 -2.45 3.35
C ASP A 141 13.44 -1.78 2.44
N ILE A 142 12.47 -1.04 2.98
CA ILE A 142 11.54 -0.24 2.18
C ILE A 142 12.27 0.68 1.19
N GLY A 143 13.46 1.17 1.52
CA GLY A 143 14.28 2.00 0.63
C GLY A 143 14.79 1.29 -0.63
N ASN A 144 14.71 -0.04 -0.68
CA ASN A 144 15.11 -0.84 -1.84
C ASN A 144 13.95 -1.07 -2.84
N CYS A 145 12.71 -0.72 -2.49
CA CYS A 145 11.59 -0.70 -3.44
C CYS A 145 11.71 0.52 -4.35
N THR A 146 12.78 0.60 -5.16
CA THR A 146 13.15 1.82 -5.90
C THR A 146 12.10 2.28 -6.91
N MET A 147 11.19 1.39 -7.33
CA MET A 147 10.05 1.69 -8.22
C MET A 147 8.81 2.21 -7.48
N LEU A 148 8.83 2.29 -6.15
CA LEU A 148 7.65 2.63 -5.35
C LEU A 148 7.19 4.07 -5.61
N GLN A 149 5.94 4.21 -6.03
CA GLN A 149 5.29 5.47 -6.34
C GLN A 149 4.30 5.88 -5.26
N GLN A 150 3.65 4.93 -4.59
CA GLN A 150 2.70 5.22 -3.53
C GLN A 150 2.82 4.25 -2.35
N LEU A 151 3.00 4.82 -1.15
CA LEU A 151 3.01 4.10 0.12
C LEU A 151 1.92 4.66 1.04
N ARG A 152 0.93 3.83 1.38
CA ARG A 152 -0.17 4.21 2.28
C ARG A 152 -0.34 3.18 3.39
N LEU A 153 0.08 3.55 4.59
CA LEU A 153 0.04 2.73 5.81
C LEU A 153 -0.87 3.34 6.89
N ALA A 154 -1.76 4.25 6.50
CA ALA A 154 -2.64 4.99 7.41
C ALA A 154 -3.47 4.06 8.30
N ARG A 155 -3.79 4.48 9.53
CA ARG A 155 -4.71 3.76 10.44
C ARG A 155 -4.31 2.30 10.64
N ASN A 156 -3.14 2.12 11.25
CA ASN A 156 -2.58 0.86 11.71
C ASN A 156 -1.90 1.07 13.07
N ASN A 157 -1.16 0.07 13.53
CA ASN A 157 -0.40 0.08 14.79
C ASN A 157 1.12 0.01 14.52
N PHE A 158 1.61 0.61 13.44
CA PHE A 158 3.05 0.67 13.17
C PHE A 158 3.77 1.50 14.25
N THR A 159 4.92 1.00 14.71
CA THR A 159 5.76 1.60 15.76
C THR A 159 7.17 1.90 15.24
N GLY A 160 8.02 2.46 16.10
CA GLY A 160 9.42 2.78 15.75
C GLY A 160 9.54 4.03 14.87
N ALA A 161 10.76 4.27 14.38
CA ALA A 161 11.06 5.43 13.55
C ALA A 161 10.72 5.22 12.07
N ILE A 162 10.44 6.32 11.38
CA ILE A 162 10.43 6.32 9.91
C ILE A 162 11.86 6.03 9.42
N PRO A 163 12.11 4.98 8.62
CA PRO A 163 13.45 4.64 8.15
C PRO A 163 14.07 5.76 7.30
N LEU A 164 15.34 6.07 7.53
CA LEU A 164 16.07 7.08 6.72
C LEU A 164 16.19 6.64 5.26
N GLU A 165 16.20 5.32 5.04
CA GLU A 165 16.29 4.68 3.72
C GLU A 165 15.09 5.00 2.84
N MET A 166 13.95 5.46 3.40
CA MET A 166 12.84 5.98 2.59
C MET A 166 13.26 7.13 1.67
N GLY A 167 14.32 7.87 2.03
CA GLY A 167 14.93 8.90 1.18
C GLY A 167 15.43 8.39 -0.19
N ASN A 168 15.59 7.07 -0.37
CA ASN A 168 16.03 6.46 -1.62
C ASN A 168 14.89 6.30 -2.65
N LEU A 169 13.64 6.51 -2.25
CA LEU A 169 12.46 6.26 -3.07
C LEU A 169 12.20 7.41 -4.07
N ARG A 170 13.05 7.52 -5.09
CA ARG A 170 13.09 8.67 -6.03
C ARG A 170 11.82 8.86 -6.86
N TYR A 171 10.98 7.83 -7.03
CA TYR A 171 9.71 7.92 -7.75
C TYR A 171 8.49 8.10 -6.84
N LEU A 172 8.68 8.22 -5.53
CA LEU A 172 7.59 8.27 -4.57
C LEU A 172 6.83 9.60 -4.68
N LYS A 173 5.54 9.49 -5.00
CA LYS A 173 4.61 10.63 -5.13
C LYS A 173 3.72 10.78 -3.90
N VAL A 174 3.34 9.67 -3.27
CA VAL A 174 2.39 9.65 -2.17
C VAL A 174 2.96 8.87 -1.00
N LEU A 175 3.12 9.55 0.14
CA LEU A 175 3.58 8.96 1.39
C LEU A 175 2.60 9.31 2.52
N ARG A 176 1.78 8.32 2.91
CA ARG A 176 0.75 8.50 3.94
C ARG A 176 0.93 7.49 5.07
N LEU A 177 1.33 7.98 6.24
CA LEU A 177 1.49 7.21 7.47
C LEU A 177 0.60 7.69 8.65
N PRO A 178 -0.53 8.42 8.44
CA PRO A 178 -1.23 9.00 9.57
C PRO A 178 -1.91 7.96 10.46
N VAL A 179 -2.15 8.31 11.72
CA VAL A 179 -2.84 7.45 12.69
C VAL A 179 -2.09 6.12 12.85
N ASN A 180 -0.87 6.22 13.37
CA ASN A 180 -0.04 5.10 13.80
C ASN A 180 0.62 5.49 15.14
N SER A 181 1.56 4.69 15.62
CA SER A 181 2.36 4.95 16.81
C SER A 181 3.84 5.17 16.48
N LEU A 182 4.12 5.84 15.34
CA LEU A 182 5.48 6.14 14.90
C LEU A 182 6.12 7.19 15.80
N ILE A 183 7.40 7.02 16.11
CA ILE A 183 8.21 7.89 16.98
C ILE A 183 9.42 8.45 16.22
N GLY A 184 10.18 9.33 16.86
CA GLY A 184 11.44 9.85 16.28
C GLY A 184 11.24 11.08 15.40
N SER A 185 12.32 11.54 14.79
CA SER A 185 12.26 12.64 13.82
C SER A 185 11.91 12.15 12.42
N ILE A 186 11.35 13.06 11.60
CA ILE A 186 11.19 12.82 10.17
C ILE A 186 12.59 12.85 9.53
N PRO A 187 13.04 11.78 8.86
CA PRO A 187 14.34 11.77 8.20
C PRO A 187 14.45 12.90 7.16
N PRO A 188 15.48 13.77 7.22
CA PRO A 188 15.63 14.90 6.30
C PRO A 188 15.64 14.49 4.83
N ASN A 189 16.17 13.30 4.53
CA ASN A 189 16.28 12.78 3.16
C ASN A 189 14.93 12.58 2.47
N ILE A 190 13.82 12.43 3.22
CA ILE A 190 12.47 12.39 2.64
C ILE A 190 12.14 13.69 1.92
N PHE A 191 12.62 14.82 2.44
CA PHE A 191 12.39 16.13 1.86
C PHE A 191 13.18 16.37 0.56
N ASN A 192 14.12 15.50 0.22
CA ASN A 192 14.86 15.55 -1.06
C ASN A 192 14.16 14.77 -2.18
N ILE A 193 13.05 14.09 -1.90
CA ILE A 193 12.28 13.34 -2.90
C ILE A 193 11.40 14.35 -3.65
N SER A 194 11.97 14.98 -4.69
CA SER A 194 11.31 16.06 -5.45
C SER A 194 10.03 15.63 -6.17
N THR A 195 9.79 14.32 -6.31
CA THR A 195 8.57 13.75 -6.89
C THR A 195 7.39 13.70 -5.93
N LEU A 196 7.60 13.93 -4.63
CA LEU A 196 6.52 13.90 -3.64
C LEU A 196 5.47 14.98 -3.88
N GLU A 197 4.23 14.53 -3.98
CA GLU A 197 3.05 15.37 -4.12
C GLU A 197 2.23 15.43 -2.83
N ASP A 198 2.34 14.39 -1.99
CA ASP A 198 1.49 14.22 -0.82
C ASP A 198 2.24 13.55 0.34
N ILE A 199 2.47 14.31 1.39
CA ILE A 199 3.03 13.85 2.66
C ILE A 199 1.98 14.00 3.75
N THR A 200 1.62 12.89 4.38
CA THR A 200 0.65 12.88 5.49
C THR A 200 1.19 12.01 6.62
N PHE A 201 1.63 12.63 7.71
CA PHE A 201 2.14 11.96 8.91
C PHE A 201 1.31 12.26 10.17
N ALA A 202 0.16 12.89 10.00
CA ALA A 202 -0.68 13.35 11.09
C ALA A 202 -1.04 12.24 12.10
N VAL A 203 -1.18 12.58 13.38
CA VAL A 203 -1.55 11.66 14.45
C VAL A 203 -0.53 10.52 14.61
N ASN A 204 0.67 10.88 15.07
CA ASN A 204 1.76 10.00 15.47
C ASN A 204 2.50 10.66 16.67
N HIS A 205 3.65 10.12 17.07
CA HIS A 205 4.54 10.66 18.11
C HIS A 205 5.85 11.19 17.52
N LEU A 206 5.79 11.79 16.33
CA LEU A 206 6.98 12.33 15.65
C LEU A 206 7.39 13.65 16.29
N PHE A 207 8.70 13.90 16.41
CA PHE A 207 9.24 15.11 17.03
C PHE A 207 10.39 15.74 16.25
N GLY A 208 10.81 16.93 16.68
CA GLY A 208 11.92 17.67 16.09
C GLY A 208 11.48 18.78 15.15
N ASN A 209 12.47 19.46 14.56
CA ASN A 209 12.24 20.68 13.80
C ASN A 209 12.08 20.42 12.30
N LEU A 210 11.08 21.07 11.70
CA LEU A 210 10.93 21.12 10.25
C LEU A 210 11.87 22.16 9.64
N PRO A 211 12.52 21.87 8.50
CA PRO A 211 13.33 22.84 7.78
C PRO A 211 12.44 23.97 7.25
N SER A 212 12.80 25.22 7.53
CA SER A 212 11.98 26.40 7.19
C SER A 212 11.76 26.57 5.69
N ASN A 213 12.69 26.07 4.86
CA ASN A 213 12.69 26.15 3.41
C ASN A 213 12.17 24.87 2.72
N LEU A 214 11.40 24.04 3.43
CA LEU A 214 10.87 22.76 2.93
C LEU A 214 10.18 22.87 1.56
N GLY A 215 9.43 23.94 1.33
CA GLY A 215 8.74 24.18 0.06
C GLY A 215 9.68 24.26 -1.15
N LEU A 216 10.94 24.70 -0.96
CA LEU A 216 11.93 24.75 -2.03
C LEU A 216 12.46 23.37 -2.44
N TRP A 217 12.46 22.40 -1.51
CA TRP A 217 12.97 21.05 -1.76
C TRP A 217 11.90 20.11 -2.31
N LEU A 218 10.63 20.44 -2.10
CA LEU A 218 9.47 19.67 -2.54
C LEU A 218 8.60 20.46 -3.52
N PRO A 219 9.08 20.76 -4.74
CA PRO A 219 8.41 21.66 -5.68
C PRO A 219 7.04 21.15 -6.17
N ASN A 220 6.79 19.84 -6.05
CA ASN A 220 5.54 19.20 -6.48
C ASN A 220 4.54 18.99 -5.33
N LEU A 221 4.86 19.41 -4.11
CA LEU A 221 4.06 19.10 -2.93
C LEU A 221 2.73 19.86 -2.95
N LYS A 222 1.64 19.11 -3.05
CA LYS A 222 0.25 19.60 -3.03
C LYS A 222 -0.40 19.42 -1.66
N ARG A 223 0.14 18.55 -0.81
CA ARG A 223 -0.45 18.27 0.50
C ARG A 223 0.61 17.92 1.53
N LEU A 224 0.53 18.62 2.67
CA LEU A 224 1.41 18.42 3.82
C LEU A 224 0.58 18.43 5.11
N LEU A 225 0.30 17.25 5.66
CA LEU A 225 -0.50 17.11 6.88
C LEU A 225 0.36 16.48 7.98
N LEU A 226 0.72 17.29 8.97
CA LEU A 226 1.64 16.92 10.06
C LEU A 226 1.02 17.07 11.46
N GLY A 227 -0.22 17.56 11.55
CA GLY A 227 -0.92 17.80 12.82
C GLY A 227 -1.04 16.55 13.71
N GLY A 228 -1.15 16.75 15.03
CA GLY A 228 -1.20 15.64 15.99
C GLY A 228 0.14 14.90 16.13
N ASN A 229 1.25 15.64 16.10
CA ASN A 229 2.60 15.21 16.41
C ASN A 229 3.25 16.21 17.37
N GLU A 230 4.47 15.93 17.80
CA GLU A 230 5.33 16.79 18.65
C GLU A 230 6.38 17.53 17.81
N LEU A 231 6.00 17.91 16.58
CA LEU A 231 6.86 18.62 15.64
C LEU A 231 6.84 20.12 15.91
N ASP A 232 8.01 20.73 15.80
CA ASP A 232 8.24 22.17 15.96
C ASP A 232 8.79 22.78 14.66
N GLY A 233 8.74 24.11 14.56
CA GLY A 233 9.40 24.86 13.50
C GLY A 233 8.55 25.98 12.89
N LYS A 234 9.20 26.82 12.10
CA LYS A 234 8.56 27.88 11.33
C LYS A 234 8.81 27.64 9.84
N LEU A 235 7.75 27.27 9.13
CA LEU A 235 7.80 27.05 7.68
C LEU A 235 7.62 28.39 6.97
N SER A 236 8.42 28.60 5.93
CA SER A 236 8.19 29.67 4.97
C SER A 236 7.12 29.25 3.98
N ASP A 237 6.24 30.18 3.62
CA ASP A 237 5.27 29.96 2.51
C ASP A 237 5.94 29.86 1.13
N LYS A 238 7.24 30.20 1.03
CA LYS A 238 7.99 30.15 -0.23
C LYS A 238 8.23 28.72 -0.70
N GLY A 239 8.00 28.49 -2.00
CA GLY A 239 8.26 27.22 -2.67
C GLY A 239 7.09 26.24 -2.67
N PHE A 240 6.10 26.39 -1.78
CA PHE A 240 4.88 25.60 -1.85
C PHE A 240 3.99 26.04 -3.01
N VAL A 241 3.33 25.07 -3.64
CA VAL A 241 2.32 25.36 -4.66
C VAL A 241 1.15 26.11 -4.01
N LYS A 242 0.61 27.15 -4.66
CA LYS A 242 -0.47 27.99 -4.09
C LYS A 242 -1.73 27.21 -3.68
N SER A 243 -1.95 26.02 -4.26
CA SER A 243 -3.07 25.14 -3.95
C SER A 243 -2.78 24.16 -2.81
N SER A 244 -1.63 24.23 -2.17
CA SER A 244 -1.20 23.21 -1.22
C SER A 244 -2.04 23.24 0.05
N LYS A 245 -2.62 22.08 0.40
CA LYS A 245 -3.35 21.92 1.66
C LYS A 245 -2.36 21.59 2.77
N MET A 246 -2.13 22.56 3.64
CA MET A 246 -1.26 22.43 4.81
C MET A 246 -2.11 22.34 6.06
N LEU A 247 -1.99 21.23 6.80
CA LEU A 247 -2.57 21.11 8.13
C LEU A 247 -1.45 20.77 9.10
N MET A 248 -1.07 21.77 9.88
CA MET A 248 0.07 21.70 10.77
C MET A 248 -0.35 21.54 12.22
N GLY A 249 0.55 21.02 13.05
CA GLY A 249 0.36 21.00 14.49
C GLY A 249 0.38 22.41 15.08
N LYS A 250 -0.21 22.59 16.26
CA LYS A 250 -0.28 23.91 16.94
C LYS A 250 1.10 24.57 17.17
N ARG A 251 2.18 23.79 17.14
CA ARG A 251 3.56 24.24 17.36
C ARG A 251 4.32 24.60 16.09
N ILE A 252 3.73 24.39 14.92
CA ILE A 252 4.32 24.74 13.63
C ILE A 252 3.69 26.03 13.15
N GLY A 253 4.51 27.09 13.07
CA GLY A 253 4.11 28.36 12.46
C GLY A 253 4.31 28.34 10.95
N VAL A 254 3.46 29.07 10.23
CA VAL A 254 3.57 29.31 8.79
C VAL A 254 3.64 30.82 8.57
N GLY A 255 4.63 31.31 7.81
CA GLY A 255 4.67 32.70 7.37
C GLY A 255 5.96 33.12 6.69
#